data_AF-A0A0N0D1J3-F1
#
_entry.id   AF-A0A0N0D1J3-F1
#
_cell.length_a   1.000
_cell.length_b   1.000
_cell.length_c   1.000
_cell.angle_alpha   90.00
_cell.angle_beta   90.00
_cell.angle_gamma   90.00
#
_symmetry.space_group_name_H-M   'P 1'
#
loop_
_entity.id
_entity.type
_entity.pdbx_description
1 polymer ?
#
loop_
_entity_poly.entity_id
_entity_poly.type
_entity_poly.pdbx_seq_one_letter_code
_entity_poly.pdbx_strand_id
1 'polypeptide(L)' 'MIPILDELRLEGKLEGELEKQIEIIENMLNANADWKTIQQFTGVDIQQFEDIKLQLQAIKIPPIIADQAMSNNTSQMSAY' A
#
# COMPACT_ATOMS: atom_id res chain seq x y z
N MET A 1 12.99 -17.72 16.47
CA MET A 1 12.89 -16.80 15.32
C MET A 1 11.41 -16.66 15.01
N ILE A 2 10.83 -15.48 15.22
CA ILE A 2 9.38 -15.26 15.02
C ILE A 2 9.23 -14.69 13.61
N PRO A 3 8.69 -15.46 12.64
CA PRO A 3 8.63 -15.06 11.22
C PRO A 3 7.78 -13.79 10.98
N ILE A 4 6.85 -13.53 11.89
CA ILE A 4 5.90 -12.41 11.85
C ILE A 4 6.61 -11.04 11.86
N LEU A 5 7.75 -10.92 12.55
CA LEU A 5 8.50 -9.66 12.60
C LEU A 5 9.24 -9.35 11.31
N ASP A 6 9.68 -10.38 10.57
CA ASP A 6 10.37 -10.20 9.30
C ASP A 6 9.38 -9.82 8.19
N GLU A 7 8.16 -10.38 8.21
CA GLU A 7 7.07 -10.02 7.30
C GLU A 7 6.63 -8.57 7.50
N LEU A 8 6.30 -8.16 8.74
CA LEU A 8 5.91 -6.78 9.06
C LEU A 8 7.01 -5.76 8.71
N ARG A 9 8.28 -6.15 8.90
CA ARG A 9 9.41 -5.28 8.57
C ARG A 9 9.69 -5.22 7.07
N LEU A 10 9.36 -6.27 6.31
CA LEU A 10 9.42 -6.25 4.85
C LEU A 10 8.30 -5.37 4.29
N GLU A 11 7.08 -5.51 4.80
CA GLU A 11 5.92 -4.72 4.41
C GLU A 11 6.15 -3.23 4.65
N GLY A 12 6.61 -2.84 5.85
CA GLY A 12 6.91 -1.44 6.15
C GLY A 12 8.06 -0.85 5.31
N LYS A 13 9.02 -1.69 4.87
CA LYS A 13 10.07 -1.25 3.93
C LYS A 13 9.55 -1.05 2.52
N LEU A 14 8.69 -1.95 2.05
CA LEU A 14 8.05 -1.85 0.75
C LEU A 14 7.12 -0.65 0.67
N GLU A 15 6.31 -0.42 1.71
CA GLU A 15 5.46 0.78 1.82
C GLU A 15 6.30 2.05 1.75
N GLY A 16 7.36 2.15 2.55
CA GLY A 16 8.21 3.34 2.58
C GLY A 16 8.93 3.64 1.25
N GLU A 17 9.35 2.61 0.51
CA GLU A 17 9.96 2.79 -0.82
C GLU A 17 8.92 3.28 -1.85
N LEU A 18 7.70 2.75 -1.84
CA LEU A 18 6.62 3.19 -2.74
C LEU A 18 6.14 4.60 -2.41
N GLU A 19 5.98 4.93 -1.12
CA GLU A 19 5.65 6.30 -0.69
C GLU A 19 6.70 7.31 -1.15
N LYS A 20 7.98 6.96 -0.97
CA LYS A 20 9.09 7.83 -1.37
C LYS A 20 9.14 8.04 -2.88
N GLN A 21 8.86 7.00 -3.68
CA GLN A 21 8.75 7.17 -5.14
C GLN A 21 7.61 8.10 -5.52
N ILE A 22 6.43 7.95 -4.89
CA ILE A 22 5.29 8.83 -5.14
C ILE A 22 5.64 10.26 -4.74
N GLU A 23 6.23 10.46 -3.56
CA GLU A 23 6.63 11.78 -3.05
C GLU A 23 7.61 12.49 -4.01
N ILE A 24 8.61 11.78 -4.53
CA ILE A 24 9.56 12.33 -5.50
C ILE A 24 8.82 12.78 -6.78
N ILE A 25 7.93 11.94 -7.31
CA ILE A 25 7.17 12.26 -8.53
C ILE A 25 6.23 13.45 -8.29
N GLU A 26 5.51 13.48 -7.17
CA GLU A 26 4.60 14.58 -6.82
C GLU A 26 5.36 15.90 -6.59
N ASN A 27 6.53 15.86 -5.96
CA ASN A 27 7.39 17.04 -5.83
C ASN A 27 7.87 17.57 -7.18
N MET A 28 8.20 16.68 -8.13
CA MET A 28 8.55 17.09 -9.48
C MET A 28 7.35 17.67 -10.25
N LEU A 29 6.16 17.08 -10.12
CA LEU A 29 4.92 17.62 -10.69
C LEU A 29 4.61 19.00 -10.12
N ASN A 30 4.74 19.19 -8.80
CA ASN A 30 4.57 20.48 -8.12
C ASN A 30 5.58 21.53 -8.59
N ALA A 31 6.78 21.11 -9.02
CA ALA A 31 7.78 21.97 -9.62
C ALA A 31 7.52 22.29 -11.11
N ASN A 32 6.34 21.92 -11.64
CA ASN A 32 5.99 21.99 -13.07
C ASN A 32 6.94 21.19 -13.97
N ALA A 33 7.53 20.10 -13.48
CA ALA A 33 8.32 19.21 -14.32
C ALA A 33 7.41 18.44 -15.29
N ASP A 34 7.80 18.42 -16.56
CA ASP A 34 7.10 17.61 -17.56
C ASP A 34 7.22 16.12 -17.26
N TRP A 35 6.19 15.36 -17.64
CA TRP A 35 6.18 13.90 -17.47
C TRP A 35 7.39 13.19 -18.08
N LYS A 36 7.89 13.71 -19.20
CA LYS A 36 9.10 13.20 -19.86
C LYS A 36 10.34 13.34 -18.97
N THR A 37 10.48 14.45 -18.26
CA THR A 37 11.60 14.71 -17.34
C THR A 37 11.49 13.80 -16.11
N ILE A 38 10.28 13.64 -15.58
CA ILE A 38 10.01 12.76 -14.46
C ILE A 38 10.39 11.32 -14.83
N GLN A 39 9.90 10.81 -15.95
CA GLN A 39 10.23 9.47 -16.44
C GLN A 39 11.73 9.26 -16.65
N GLN A 40 12.47 10.29 -17.10
CA GLN A 40 13.93 10.19 -17.24
C GLN A 40 14.66 10.12 -15.89
N PHE A 41 14.13 10.77 -14.85
CA PHE A 41 14.77 10.84 -13.53
C PHE A 41 14.41 9.66 -12.64
N THR A 42 13.15 9.24 -12.67
CA THR A 42 12.61 8.17 -11.82
C THR A 42 12.55 6.83 -12.53
N GLY A 43 12.57 6.83 -13.87
CA GLY A 43 12.32 5.63 -14.68
C GLY A 43 10.85 5.22 -14.76
N VAL A 44 9.96 5.97 -14.10
CA VAL A 44 8.53 5.63 -13.94
C VAL A 44 7.71 6.38 -14.97
N ASP A 45 6.86 5.66 -15.71
CA ASP A 45 5.86 6.25 -16.63
C ASP A 45 4.49 6.46 -15.95
N ILE A 46 3.57 7.14 -16.64
CA ILE A 46 2.30 7.58 -16.04
C ILE A 46 1.46 6.37 -15.61
N GLN A 47 1.52 5.27 -16.37
CA GLN A 47 0.80 4.05 -16.05
C GLN A 47 1.41 3.39 -14.83
N GLN A 48 2.74 3.29 -14.77
CA GLN A 48 3.45 2.76 -13.62
C GLN A 48 3.22 3.60 -12.36
N PHE A 49 3.12 4.92 -12.47
CA PHE A 49 2.79 5.79 -11.35
C PHE A 49 1.40 5.52 -10.78
N GLU A 50 0.39 5.35 -11.64
CA GLU A 50 -0.95 4.95 -11.23
C GLU A 50 -0.96 3.55 -10.60
N ASP A 51 -0.22 2.59 -11.17
CA ASP A 51 -0.06 1.25 -10.61
C ASP A 51 0.59 1.27 -9.22
N ILE A 52 1.61 2.11 -9.01
CA ILE A 52 2.28 2.30 -7.72
C ILE A 52 1.30 2.91 -6.71
N LYS A 53 0.48 3.89 -7.12
CA LYS A 53 -0.58 4.45 -6.27
C LYS A 53 -1.64 3.42 -5.89
N LEU A 54 -2.00 2.53 -6.82
CA LEU A 54 -2.96 1.46 -6.58
C LEU A 54 -2.40 0.41 -5.61
N GLN A 55 -1.14 0.02 -5.78
CA GLN A 55 -0.44 -0.90 -4.90
C GLN A 55 -0.30 -0.32 -3.48
N LEU A 56 0.08 0.96 -3.36
CA LEU A 56 0.17 1.60 -2.06
C LEU A 56 -1.20 1.68 -1.38
N GLN A 57 -2.28 1.97 -2.11
CA GLN A 57 -3.64 1.92 -1.56
C GLN A 57 -4.03 0.51 -1.11
N ALA A 58 -3.68 -0.52 -1.88
CA ALA A 58 -3.93 -1.91 -1.50
C ALA A 58 -3.17 -2.32 -0.23
N ILE A 59 -1.97 -1.78 -0.01
CA ILE A 59 -1.17 -2.00 1.21
C ILE A 59 -1.73 -1.18 2.39
N LYS A 60 -2.17 0.06 2.14
CA LYS A 60 -2.74 0.95 3.17
C LYS A 60 -4.14 0.57 3.62
N ILE A 61 -4.88 -0.23 2.84
CA ILE A 61 -6.08 -0.89 3.34
C ILE A 61 -5.59 -1.91 4.36
N PRO A 62 -5.74 -1.65 5.67
CA PRO A 62 -5.46 -2.69 6.64
C PRO A 62 -6.47 -3.81 6.35
N PRO A 63 -6.18 -5.08 6.65
CA PRO A 63 -7.20 -6.11 6.72
C PRO A 63 -8.13 -5.82 7.91
N ILE A 64 -8.86 -4.71 7.87
CA ILE A 64 -10.07 -4.52 8.63
C ILE A 64 -11.11 -5.30 7.84
N ILE A 65 -11.65 -6.35 8.47
CA ILE A 65 -12.66 -7.29 7.95
C ILE A 65 -12.08 -8.52 7.23
N ALA A 66 -11.38 -9.38 7.96
CA ALA A 66 -11.45 -10.83 7.70
C ALA A 66 -11.66 -11.67 8.96
N ASP A 67 -11.37 -11.16 10.16
CA ASP A 67 -11.51 -11.95 11.40
C ASP A 67 -12.75 -11.64 12.26
N GLN A 68 -13.49 -10.54 12.00
CA GLN A 68 -14.63 -10.17 12.85
C GLN A 68 -16.02 -10.41 12.22
N ALA A 69 -16.09 -10.92 10.99
CA ALA A 69 -17.36 -11.30 10.36
C ALA A 69 -17.72 -12.79 10.54
N MET A 70 -16.78 -13.65 10.98
CA MET A 70 -17.05 -15.09 11.15
C MET A 70 -17.23 -15.54 12.61
N SER A 71 -16.96 -14.71 13.63
CA SER A 71 -17.08 -15.11 15.04
C SER A 71 -18.40 -14.72 15.72
N ASN A 72 -19.34 -14.08 15.03
CA ASN A 72 -20.52 -13.47 15.68
C ASN A 72 -21.81 -14.28 15.48
N ASN A 73 -21.77 -15.40 14.74
CA ASN A 73 -22.95 -16.21 14.40
C ASN A 73 -22.97 -17.60 15.06
N THR A 74 -22.45 -17.74 16.28
CA THR A 74 -22.55 -19.03 17.03
C THR A 74 -23.03 -18.90 18.47
N SER A 75 -23.60 -17.75 18.88
CA SER A 75 -24.16 -17.56 20.23
C SER A 75 -25.67 -17.36 20.26
N GLN A 76 -26.41 -17.93 19.32
CA GLN A 76 -27.89 -17.88 19.28
C GLN A 76 -28.48 -19.25 18.88
N MET A 77 -28.05 -20.35 19.51
CA MET A 77 -28.78 -21.63 19.43
C MET A 77 -28.40 -22.58 20.58
N SER A 78 -28.54 -22.15 21.83
CA SER A 78 -28.63 -23.06 22.98
C SER A 78 -29.18 -22.31 24.18
N ALA A 79 -30.50 -22.16 24.19
CA ALA A 79 -31.27 -22.12 25.43
C ALA A 79 -32.41 -23.12 25.21
N TYR A 80 -32.18 -24.34 25.70
CA TYR A 80 -33.24 -25.30 26.03
C TYR A 80 -33.94 -24.84 27.31
#